data_AF-A0A1A9S7G7-F1
#
_entry.id   AF-A0A1A9S7G7-F1
#
_cell.length_a   1.000
_cell.length_b   1.000
_cell.length_c   1.000
_cell.angle_alpha   90.00
_cell.angle_beta   90.00
_cell.angle_gamma   90.00
#
_symmetry.space_group_name_H-M   'P 1'
#
loop_
_entity.id
_entity.type
_entity.pdbx_description
1 polymer ?
#
loop_
_entity_poly.entity_id
_entity_poly.type
_entity_poly.pdbx_seq_one_letter_code
_entity_poly.pdbx_strand_id
1 'polypeptide(L)'
;MNQFKFGDRVQDADGKQFVFLRSFLSSCTVAGEDGRTYDYLTNRLQPIPHPDTERIDWLAAQDDIDITLGNTVQLKPCLRANIDAAMQEQAAAESEAT
;
A
#
# COMPACT_ATOMS: atom_id res chain seq x y z
N MET A 1 16.67 -13.78 -7.87
CA MET A 1 16.41 -14.11 -6.45
C MET A 1 15.61 -12.96 -5.88
N ASN A 2 14.36 -13.22 -5.49
CA ASN A 2 13.53 -12.20 -4.86
C ASN A 2 13.88 -12.18 -3.37
N GLN A 3 14.35 -11.04 -2.87
CA GLN A 3 14.67 -10.86 -1.46
C GLN A 3 13.41 -10.38 -0.74
N PHE A 4 12.87 -11.21 0.15
CA PHE A 4 11.75 -10.82 1.00
C PHE A 4 12.15 -9.73 2.00
N LYS A 5 11.19 -8.88 2.33
CA LYS A 5 11.30 -7.80 3.31
C LYS A 5 10.39 -8.09 4.50
N PHE A 6 10.73 -7.51 5.65
CA PHE A 6 9.86 -7.56 6.82
C PHE A 6 8.46 -7.05 6.46
N GLY A 7 7.43 -7.82 6.82
CA GLY A 7 6.05 -7.49 6.53
C GLY A 7 5.51 -8.05 5.22
N ASP A 8 6.36 -8.61 4.35
CA ASP A 8 5.89 -9.28 3.13
C ASP A 8 4.95 -10.44 3.49
N ARG A 9 3.84 -10.55 2.76
CA ARG A 9 2.98 -11.74 2.82
C ARG A 9 3.58 -12.81 1.93
N VAL A 10 3.72 -14.01 2.45
CA VAL A 10 4.33 -15.15 1.75
C VAL A 10 3.48 -16.40 1.90
N GLN A 11 3.52 -17.27 0.90
CA GLN A 11 2.78 -18.53 0.87
C GLN A 11 3.73 -19.71 0.69
N ASP A 12 3.44 -20.83 1.35
CA ASP A 12 4.10 -22.11 1.06
C ASP A 12 3.38 -22.90 -0.05
N ALA A 13 3.94 -24.06 -0.41
CA ALA A 13 3.40 -24.92 -1.46
C ALA A 13 2.02 -25.54 -1.11
N ASP A 14 1.70 -25.62 0.19
CA ASP A 14 0.41 -26.13 0.68
C ASP A 14 -0.66 -25.03 0.74
N GLY A 15 -0.30 -23.80 0.35
CA GLY A 15 -1.20 -22.65 0.32
C GLY A 15 -1.30 -21.90 1.65
N LYS A 16 -0.52 -22.28 2.67
CA LYS A 16 -0.54 -21.61 3.97
C LYS A 16 0.20 -20.28 3.88
N GLN A 17 -0.43 -19.24 4.42
CA GLN A 17 0.09 -17.87 4.35
C GLN A 17 0.75 -17.45 5.65
N PHE A 18 1.77 -16.60 5.52
CA PHE A 18 2.55 -16.07 6.62
C PHE A 18 2.99 -14.64 6.35
N VAL A 19 3.47 -13.98 7.40
CA VAL A 19 4.17 -12.69 7.32
C VAL A 19 5.67 -12.93 7.51
N PHE A 20 6.49 -12.46 6.57
CA PHE A 20 7.93 -12.58 6.65
C PHE A 20 8.48 -11.64 7.73
N LEU A 21 9.33 -12.16 8.63
CA LEU A 21 9.97 -11.36 9.67
C LEU A 21 11.44 -11.09 9.36
N ARG A 22 12.23 -12.13 9.12
CA ARG A 22 13.67 -11.99 8.83
C ARG A 22 14.24 -13.20 8.12
N SER A 23 15.28 -12.96 7.31
CA SER A 23 16.12 -14.01 6.73
C SER A 23 17.32 -14.32 7.63
N PHE A 24 17.74 -15.58 7.63
CA PHE A 24 19.00 -16.05 8.18
C PHE A 24 19.60 -17.11 7.25
N LEU A 25 20.68 -16.76 6.54
CA LEU A 25 21.28 -17.63 5.52
C LEU A 25 20.25 -18.12 4.48
N SER A 26 20.00 -19.42 4.40
CA SER A 26 19.03 -20.06 3.51
C SER A 26 17.65 -20.29 4.15
N SER A 27 17.48 -19.91 5.42
CA SER A 27 16.21 -19.98 6.13
C SER A 27 15.66 -18.59 6.45
N CYS A 28 14.41 -18.55 6.90
CA CYS A 28 13.74 -17.36 7.35
C CYS A 28 12.73 -17.69 8.43
N THR A 29 12.49 -16.72 9.31
CA THR A 29 11.42 -16.79 10.30
C THR A 29 10.21 -16.05 9.77
N VAL A 30 9.05 -16.70 9.84
CA VAL A 30 7.76 -16.16 9.41
C VAL A 30 6.74 -16.27 10.54
N ALA A 31 5.78 -15.35 10.60
CA ALA A 31 4.66 -15.39 11.55
C ALA A 31 3.41 -15.95 10.88
N GLY A 32 2.78 -16.94 11.52
CA GLY A 32 1.46 -17.43 11.14
C GLY A 32 0.34 -16.59 11.74
N GLU A 33 -0.86 -16.72 11.19
CA GLU A 33 -2.08 -16.08 11.72
C GLU A 33 -2.42 -16.54 13.14
N ASP A 34 -1.94 -17.72 13.54
CA ASP A 34 -2.04 -18.26 14.90
C ASP A 34 -1.14 -17.54 15.93
N GLY A 35 -0.43 -16.49 15.51
CA GLY A 35 0.47 -15.70 16.36
C GLY A 35 1.79 -16.41 16.67
N ARG A 36 2.05 -17.58 16.06
CA ARG A 36 3.30 -18.32 16.25
C ARG A 36 4.29 -18.02 15.14
N THR A 37 5.57 -18.19 15.46
CA THR A 37 6.66 -18.09 14.49
C THR A 37 7.11 -19.46 14.03
N TYR A 38 7.46 -19.55 12.76
CA TYR A 38 7.93 -20.76 12.10
C TYR A 38 9.22 -20.47 11.34
N ASP A 39 10.12 -21.45 11.29
CA ASP A 39 11.32 -21.38 10.46
C ASP A 39 11.08 -22.16 9.16
N TYR A 40 11.30 -21.49 8.04
CA TYR A 40 11.14 -22.03 6.68
C TYR A 40 12.42 -21.88 5.88
N LEU A 41 12.62 -22.72 4.87
CA LEU A 41 13.60 -22.46 3.83
C LEU A 41 13.07 -21.35 2.93
N THR A 42 13.87 -20.33 2.66
CA THR A 42 13.44 -19.15 1.90
C THR A 42 12.98 -19.51 0.48
N ASN A 43 13.55 -20.57 -0.11
CA ASN A 43 13.17 -21.05 -1.44
C ASN A 43 11.84 -21.84 -1.49
N ARG A 44 11.21 -22.10 -0.35
CA ARG A 44 9.90 -22.77 -0.25
C ARG A 44 8.74 -21.79 -0.17
N LEU A 45 9.03 -20.50 -0.14
CA LEU A 45 8.04 -19.44 0.00
C LEU A 45 7.92 -18.66 -1.31
N GLN A 46 6.70 -18.26 -1.64
CA GLN A 46 6.39 -17.36 -2.75
C GLN A 46 5.77 -16.07 -2.20
N PRO A 47 6.12 -14.90 -2.73
CA PRO A 47 5.47 -13.66 -2.33
C PRO A 47 4.01 -13.64 -2.76
N ILE A 48 3.12 -13.21 -1.87
CA ILE A 48 1.74 -12.88 -2.20
C ILE A 48 1.67 -11.37 -2.42
N PRO A 49 1.31 -10.89 -3.62
CA PRO A 49 1.05 -9.47 -3.84
C PRO A 49 0.00 -8.99 -2.83
N HIS A 50 0.32 -7.93 -2.08
CA HIS A 50 -0.69 -7.33 -1.22
C HIS A 50 -1.73 -6.62 -2.12
N PRO A 51 -3.03 -6.69 -1.81
CA PRO A 51 -4.05 -5.95 -2.58
C PRO A 51 -3.82 -4.42 -2.60
N ASP A 52 -3.02 -3.89 -1.68
CA ASP A 52 -2.59 -2.48 -1.69
C ASP A 52 -1.62 -2.16 -2.83
N THR A 53 -0.97 -3.16 -3.44
CA THR A 53 -0.25 -2.96 -4.70
C THR A 53 -1.23 -2.62 -5.82
N GLU A 54 -2.41 -3.26 -5.87
CA GLU A 54 -3.48 -2.88 -6.77
C GLU A 54 -4.04 -1.48 -6.44
N ARG A 55 -4.00 -1.07 -5.17
CA ARG A 55 -4.39 0.29 -4.76
C ARG A 55 -3.44 1.36 -5.31
N ILE A 56 -2.14 1.08 -5.41
CA ILE A 56 -1.18 1.98 -6.06
C ILE A 56 -1.42 2.01 -7.56
N ASP A 57 -1.68 0.86 -8.20
CA ASP A 57 -1.99 0.80 -9.63
C ASP A 57 -3.31 1.52 -9.97
N TRP A 58 -4.34 1.36 -9.13
CA TRP A 58 -5.60 2.10 -9.22
C TRP A 58 -5.39 3.60 -9.09
N LEU A 59 -4.53 4.01 -8.15
CA LEU A 59 -4.24 5.41 -7.88
C LEU A 59 -3.40 6.04 -9.01
N ALA A 60 -2.45 5.30 -9.58
CA ALA A 60 -1.68 5.70 -10.75
C ALA A 60 -2.52 5.74 -12.04
N ALA A 61 -3.63 4.99 -12.10
CA ALA A 61 -4.59 5.01 -13.20
C ALA A 61 -5.62 6.15 -13.11
N GLN A 62 -5.64 6.93 -12.01
CA GLN A 62 -6.50 8.10 -11.93
C GLN A 62 -5.89 9.21 -12.80
N ASP A 63 -6.60 9.59 -13.86
CA ASP A 63 -6.16 10.70 -14.71
C ASP A 63 -5.88 11.96 -13.89
N ASP A 64 -6.63 12.16 -12.82
CA ASP A 64 -6.75 13.38 -12.04
C ASP A 64 -5.74 13.53 -10.88
N ILE A 65 -4.91 12.51 -10.67
CA ILE A 65 -3.93 12.44 -9.59
C ILE A 65 -2.57 12.12 -10.21
N ASP A 66 -1.62 13.06 -10.08
CA ASP A 66 -0.23 12.84 -10.48
C ASP A 66 0.58 12.37 -9.26
N ILE A 67 1.07 11.14 -9.36
CA ILE A 67 1.98 10.53 -8.38
C ILE A 67 3.31 10.33 -9.06
N THR A 68 3.98 11.44 -9.35
CA THR A 68 5.37 11.37 -9.79
C THR A 68 6.18 10.75 -8.66
N LEU A 69 6.92 9.67 -8.96
CA LEU A 69 7.78 8.92 -8.02
C LEU A 69 8.76 9.86 -7.30
N GLY A 70 8.33 10.40 -6.17
CA GLY A 70 8.99 11.53 -5.51
C GLY A 70 8.16 12.16 -4.41
N ASN A 71 7.59 11.34 -3.53
CA ASN A 71 7.05 11.72 -2.22
C ASN A 71 5.88 12.74 -2.16
N THR A 72 5.32 13.16 -3.29
CA THR A 72 4.23 14.16 -3.33
C THR A 72 3.06 13.67 -4.16
N VAL A 73 1.87 13.61 -3.57
CA VAL A 73 0.61 13.38 -4.29
C VAL A 73 0.11 14.74 -4.77
N GLN A 74 0.15 14.98 -6.08
CA GLN A 74 -0.31 16.23 -6.69
C GLN A 74 -1.68 15.98 -7.34
N LEU A 75 -2.70 16.69 -6.89
CA LEU A 75 -3.98 16.73 -7.63
C LEU A 75 -3.78 17.60 -8.88
N LYS A 76 -4.48 17.28 -9.97
CA LYS A 76 -4.49 18.17 -11.14
C LYS A 76 -4.93 19.59 -10.73
N PRO A 77 -4.36 20.64 -11.36
CA PRO A 77 -4.70 22.03 -11.06
C PRO A 77 -6.21 22.35 -11.15
N CYS A 78 -6.93 21.71 -12.06
CA CYS A 78 -8.38 21.90 -12.23
C CYS A 78 -9.20 21.44 -11.02
N LEU A 79 -8.81 20.34 -10.35
CA LEU A 79 -9.48 19.86 -9.15
C LEU A 79 -9.21 20.75 -7.95
N ARG A 80 -7.99 21.27 -7.84
CA ARG A 80 -7.66 22.21 -6.77
C ARG A 80 -8.47 23.50 -6.90
N ALA A 81 -8.56 24.05 -8.10
CA ALA A 81 -9.37 25.24 -8.38
C ALA A 81 -10.85 25.02 -8.04
N ASN A 82 -11.42 23.85 -8.37
CA ASN A 82 -12.81 23.54 -8.05
C ASN A 82 -13.05 23.38 -6.54
N ILE A 83 -12.10 22.77 -5.81
CA ILE A 83 -12.18 22.66 -4.34
C ILE A 83 -12.09 24.04 -3.68
N ASP A 84 -11.14 24.87 -4.12
CA ASP A 84 -10.96 26.21 -3.57
C ASP A 84 -12.19 27.09 -3.86
N ALA A 85 -12.80 26.98 -5.05
CA ALA A 85 -14.04 27.67 -5.41
C ALA A 85 -15.23 27.21 -4.54
N ALA A 86 -15.43 25.90 -4.38
CA ALA A 86 -16.51 25.36 -3.54
C ALA A 86 -16.37 25.78 -2.06
N MET A 87 -15.14 25.81 -1.56
CA MET A 87 -14.84 26.26 -0.19
C MET A 87 -15.10 27.75 -0.01
N GLN A 88 -14.78 28.59 -1.02
CA GLN A 88 -15.12 30.00 -1.02
C GLN A 88 -16.64 30.24 -1.08
N GLU A 89 -17.38 29.46 -1.88
CA GLU A 89 -18.84 29.52 -1.93
C GLU A 89 -19.47 29.13 -0.60
N GLN A 90 -18.96 28.09 0.09
CA GLN A 90 -19.43 27.73 1.43
C GLN A 90 -19.11 28.81 2.47
N ALA A 91 -17.88 29.36 2.46
CA ALA A 91 -17.50 30.42 3.38
C ALA A 91 -18.34 31.69 3.17
N ALA A 92 -18.65 32.03 1.91
CA ALA A 92 -19.53 33.14 1.58
C ALA A 92 -20.97 32.88 2.07
N ALA A 93 -21.53 31.69 1.80
CA ALA A 93 -22.87 31.32 2.26
C ALA A 93 -23.00 31.31 3.79
N GLU A 94 -21.96 30.90 4.52
CA GLU A 94 -21.92 30.91 5.98
C GLU A 94 -21.85 32.34 6.54
N SER A 95 -21.16 33.25 5.84
CA SER A 95 -21.08 34.67 6.21
C SER A 95 -22.37 35.46 5.92
N GLU A 96 -23.15 35.06 4.92
CA GLU A 96 -24.44 35.69 4.59
C GLU A 96 -25.60 35.19 5.48
N ALA A 97 -25.43 34.06 6.17
CA ALA A 97 -26.41 33.47 7.08
C ALA A 97 -26.32 33.99 8.53
N THR A 98 -25.40 34.92 8.82
CA THR A 98 -25.17 35.52 10.16
C THR A 98 -25.54 37.00 10.17
#